data_AF-A0A3D5R221-F1
#
_entry.id   AF-A0A3D5R221-F1
#
_cell.length_a   1.000
_cell.length_b   1.000
_cell.length_c   1.000
_cell.angle_alpha   90.00
_cell.angle_beta   90.00
_cell.angle_gamma   90.00
#
_symmetry.space_group_name_H-M   'P 1'
#
loop_
_entity.id
_entity.type
_entity.pdbx_description
1 polymer ?
#
loop_
_entity_poly.entity_id
_entity_poly.type
_entity_poly.pdbx_seq_one_letter_code
_entity_poly.pdbx_strand_id
1 'polypeptide(L)'
;MQGEKKKKIRFDLSVWVVISAFAVLAVILGMMIFMQFQQRKHQAQTLFVEKGTTLIQSFDSGMRVRTEQDKDVFYLQKLLMETAQQPDVDYMIVTDSAGNVLADSDPSMLGLPYGLDLDLKKIASRQEIHWRQTAN
;
A
#
# COMPACT_ATOMS: atom_id res chain seq x y z
N MET A 1 -46.50 -67.64 16.89
CA MET A 1 -45.93 -66.55 17.70
C MET A 1 -45.03 -65.70 16.81
N GLN A 2 -45.30 -64.39 16.84
CA GLN A 2 -44.54 -63.20 16.44
C GLN A 2 -43.65 -63.22 15.19
N GLY A 3 -44.07 -62.41 14.21
CA GLY A 3 -43.32 -62.10 12.99
C GLY A 3 -42.30 -60.98 13.19
N GLU A 4 -41.09 -61.21 12.67
CA GLU A 4 -39.98 -60.27 12.59
C GLU A 4 -40.29 -59.14 11.60
N LYS A 5 -40.47 -57.92 12.10
CA LYS A 5 -40.63 -56.71 11.26
C LYS A 5 -39.26 -56.25 10.77
N LYS A 6 -38.96 -56.51 9.49
CA LYS A 6 -37.80 -55.89 8.80
C LYS A 6 -37.97 -54.37 8.75
N LYS A 7 -37.20 -53.67 9.58
CA LYS A 7 -37.16 -52.20 9.63
C LYS A 7 -36.47 -51.69 8.36
N LYS A 8 -37.26 -51.22 7.38
CA LYS A 8 -36.73 -50.57 6.18
C LYS A 8 -36.06 -49.26 6.57
N ILE A 9 -34.74 -49.23 6.50
CA ILE A 9 -33.91 -48.04 6.71
C ILE A 9 -34.20 -47.09 5.53
N ARG A 10 -35.02 -46.08 5.77
CA ARG A 10 -35.34 -45.00 4.80
C ARG A 10 -34.46 -43.77 5.03
N PHE A 11 -33.19 -43.97 5.41
CA PHE A 11 -32.34 -42.91 5.99
C PHE A 11 -31.11 -42.50 5.18
N ASP A 12 -30.93 -42.94 3.94
CA ASP A 12 -29.72 -42.55 3.18
C ASP A 12 -29.96 -41.43 2.16
N LEU A 13 -31.11 -41.34 1.48
CA LEU A 13 -31.26 -40.36 0.40
C LEU A 13 -31.29 -38.90 0.90
N SER A 14 -32.00 -38.60 1.99
CA SER A 14 -32.17 -37.21 2.45
C SER A 14 -30.90 -36.65 3.11
N VAL A 15 -30.10 -37.49 3.78
CA VAL A 15 -28.87 -37.07 4.46
C VAL A 15 -27.76 -36.82 3.44
N TRP A 16 -27.62 -37.69 2.43
CA TRP A 16 -26.65 -37.51 1.35
C TRP A 16 -26.94 -36.27 0.50
N VAL A 17 -28.21 -35.95 0.25
CA VAL A 17 -28.59 -34.73 -0.47
C VAL A 17 -28.16 -33.49 0.32
N VAL A 18 -28.37 -33.45 1.64
CA VAL A 18 -27.94 -32.33 2.49
C VAL A 18 -26.41 -32.20 2.48
N ILE A 19 -25.68 -33.29 2.63
CA ILE A 19 -24.20 -33.29 2.57
C ILE A 19 -23.71 -32.76 1.21
N SER A 20 -24.34 -33.17 0.11
CA SER A 20 -23.98 -32.70 -1.23
C SER A 20 -24.24 -31.19 -1.41
N ALA A 21 -25.36 -30.68 -0.87
CA ALA A 21 -25.67 -29.26 -0.92
C ALA A 21 -24.66 -28.43 -0.12
N PHE A 22 -24.26 -28.89 1.06
CA PHE A 22 -23.20 -28.26 1.85
C PHE A 22 -21.84 -28.32 1.15
N ALA A 23 -21.52 -29.42 0.48
CA ALA A 23 -20.28 -29.55 -0.28
C ALA A 23 -20.23 -28.56 -1.46
N VAL A 24 -21.32 -28.44 -2.23
CA VAL A 24 -21.41 -27.46 -3.32
C VAL A 24 -21.28 -26.03 -2.78
N LEU A 25 -21.96 -25.72 -1.67
CA LEU A 25 -21.85 -24.41 -1.02
C LEU A 25 -20.42 -24.11 -0.57
N ALA A 26 -19.74 -25.08 0.06
CA ALA A 26 -18.36 -24.93 0.49
C ALA A 26 -17.39 -24.71 -0.68
N VAL A 27 -17.60 -25.41 -1.81
CA VAL A 27 -16.80 -25.21 -3.03
C VAL A 27 -16.99 -23.81 -3.60
N ILE A 28 -18.24 -23.34 -3.70
CA ILE A 28 -18.54 -21.98 -4.20
C ILE A 28 -17.91 -20.92 -3.28
N LEU A 29 -18.08 -21.06 -1.96
CA LEU A 29 -17.48 -20.16 -0.98
C LEU A 29 -15.94 -20.17 -1.06
N GLY A 30 -15.33 -21.36 -1.13
CA GLY A 30 -13.89 -21.52 -1.28
C GLY A 30 -13.36 -20.86 -2.56
N MET A 31 -14.08 -21.04 -3.66
CA MET A 31 -13.74 -20.39 -4.94
C MET A 31 -13.86 -18.87 -4.86
N MET A 32 -14.92 -18.33 -4.25
CA MET A 32 -15.09 -16.89 -4.05
C MET A 32 -13.98 -16.29 -3.17
N ILE A 33 -13.61 -16.96 -2.08
CA ILE A 33 -12.54 -16.52 -1.18
C ILE A 33 -11.19 -16.50 -1.92
N PHE A 34 -10.89 -17.56 -2.69
CA PHE A 34 -9.66 -17.67 -3.46
C PHE A 34 -9.54 -16.58 -4.54
N MET A 35 -10.63 -16.32 -5.28
CA MET A 35 -10.67 -15.27 -6.31
C MET A 35 -10.54 -13.86 -5.70
N GLN A 36 -11.20 -13.59 -4.58
CA GLN A 36 -11.12 -12.27 -3.93
C GLN A 36 -9.70 -11.96 -3.41
N PHE A 37 -8.97 -12.96 -2.92
CA PHE A 37 -7.63 -12.74 -2.37
C PHE A 37 -6.63 -12.25 -3.43
N GLN A 38 -6.80 -12.66 -4.69
CA GLN A 38 -5.93 -12.26 -5.80
C GLN A 38 -6.16 -10.79 -6.23
N GLN A 39 -7.37 -10.26 -6.05
CA GLN A 39 -7.72 -8.90 -6.50
C GLN A 39 -7.35 -7.77 -5.53
N ARG A 40 -7.20 -8.06 -4.22
CA ARG A 40 -6.99 -6.99 -3.22
C ARG A 40 -5.59 -6.37 -3.24
N LYS A 41 -4.59 -7.01 -3.85
CA LYS A 41 -3.20 -6.52 -3.84
C LYS A 41 -2.93 -5.38 -4.83
N HIS A 42 -3.57 -5.41 -5.99
CA HIS A 42 -3.34 -4.39 -7.03
C HIS A 42 -4.03 -3.05 -6.70
N GLN A 43 -5.17 -3.08 -6.00
CA GLN A 43 -5.89 -1.86 -5.62
C GLN A 43 -5.14 -1.03 -4.57
N ALA A 44 -4.44 -1.68 -3.64
CA ALA A 44 -3.69 -0.99 -2.61
C ALA A 44 -2.51 -0.19 -3.20
N GLN A 45 -1.78 -0.76 -4.16
CA GLN A 45 -0.62 -0.10 -4.78
C GLN A 45 -1.02 1.18 -5.53
N THR A 46 -2.04 1.11 -6.38
CA THR A 46 -2.54 2.29 -7.10
C THR A 46 -3.02 3.37 -6.14
N LEU A 47 -3.76 2.98 -5.09
CA LEU A 47 -4.24 3.92 -4.09
C LEU A 47 -3.12 4.64 -3.33
N PHE A 48 -2.06 3.93 -2.94
CA PHE A 48 -0.92 4.55 -2.25
C PHE A 48 -0.12 5.48 -3.17
N VAL A 49 0.03 5.13 -4.44
CA VAL A 49 0.71 5.98 -5.43
C VAL A 49 -0.10 7.25 -5.70
N GLU A 50 -1.43 7.15 -5.84
CA GLU A 50 -2.32 8.30 -6.02
C GLU A 50 -2.32 9.23 -4.80
N LYS A 51 -2.39 8.67 -3.58
CA LYS A 51 -2.28 9.43 -2.34
C LYS A 51 -0.91 10.12 -2.21
N GLY A 52 0.18 9.39 -2.45
CA GLY A 52 1.54 9.92 -2.39
C GLY A 52 1.79 11.04 -3.41
N THR A 53 1.28 10.88 -4.64
CA THR A 53 1.32 11.92 -5.68
C THR A 53 0.63 13.20 -5.22
N THR A 54 -0.57 13.07 -4.65
CA THR A 54 -1.35 14.20 -4.16
C THR A 54 -0.63 14.91 -3.00
N LEU A 55 -0.02 14.15 -2.10
CA LEU A 55 0.79 14.68 -0.99
C LEU A 55 1.99 15.47 -1.52
N ILE A 56 2.79 14.91 -2.43
CA ILE A 56 3.94 15.60 -3.05
C ILE A 56 3.50 16.88 -3.77
N GLN A 57 2.40 16.82 -4.52
CA GLN A 57 1.87 17.99 -5.23
C GLN A 57 1.36 19.07 -4.28
N SER A 58 0.70 18.69 -3.17
CA SER A 58 0.28 19.63 -2.13
C SER A 58 1.48 20.26 -1.41
N PHE A 59 2.56 19.50 -1.22
CA PHE A 59 3.82 19.95 -0.66
C PHE A 59 4.52 20.96 -1.57
N ASP A 60 4.69 20.66 -2.88
CA ASP A 60 5.25 21.61 -3.86
C ASP A 60 4.43 22.92 -3.92
N SER A 61 3.11 22.79 -3.87
CA SER A 61 2.21 23.94 -3.83
C SER A 61 2.38 24.78 -2.55
N GLY A 62 2.65 24.16 -1.41
CA GLY A 62 2.93 24.83 -0.13
C GLY A 62 4.26 25.59 -0.11
N MET A 63 5.26 25.11 -0.86
CA MET A 63 6.57 25.76 -0.97
C MET A 63 6.54 27.01 -1.87
N ARG A 64 5.76 26.99 -2.96
CA ARG A 64 5.69 28.10 -3.93
C ARG A 64 5.24 29.45 -3.36
N VAL A 65 4.67 29.49 -2.15
CA VAL A 65 4.02 30.69 -1.57
C VAL A 65 5.01 31.65 -0.88
N ARG A 66 6.30 31.31 -0.67
CA ARG A 66 7.27 32.21 -0.01
C ARG A 66 8.60 32.29 -0.76
N THR A 67 8.83 33.40 -1.46
CA THR A 67 10.09 33.68 -2.19
C THR A 67 11.04 34.53 -1.34
N GLU A 68 11.79 33.90 -0.42
CA GLU A 68 13.06 34.45 0.11
C GLU A 68 14.08 33.32 0.21
N GLN A 69 15.14 33.39 -0.59
CA GLN A 69 16.05 32.29 -0.94
C GLN A 69 16.76 31.62 0.26
N ASP A 70 17.08 32.36 1.32
CA ASP A 70 17.70 31.82 2.55
C ASP A 70 16.67 31.26 3.55
N LYS A 71 15.41 31.69 3.48
CA LYS A 71 14.33 31.15 4.32
C LYS A 71 13.74 29.87 3.73
N ASP A 72 14.07 29.56 2.48
CA ASP A 72 13.50 28.46 1.70
C ASP A 72 13.94 27.09 2.23
N VAL A 73 15.24 26.88 2.47
CA VAL A 73 15.77 25.58 2.94
C VAL A 73 15.31 25.25 4.36
N PHE A 74 15.31 26.24 5.27
CA PHE A 74 14.83 26.05 6.63
C PHE A 74 13.32 25.79 6.67
N TYR A 75 12.57 26.48 5.81
CA TYR A 75 11.13 26.26 5.69
C TYR A 75 10.80 24.91 5.07
N LEU A 76 11.54 24.49 4.03
CA LEU A 76 11.47 23.17 3.43
C LEU A 76 11.65 22.07 4.48
N GLN A 77 12.72 22.17 5.27
CA GLN A 77 12.99 21.23 6.37
C GLN A 77 11.82 21.16 7.35
N LYS A 78 11.30 22.32 7.78
CA LYS A 78 10.20 22.38 8.74
C LYS A 78 8.89 21.81 8.19
N LEU A 79 8.51 22.21 6.98
CA LEU A 79 7.28 21.73 6.33
C LEU A 79 7.34 20.23 6.10
N LEU A 80 8.50 19.71 5.74
CA LEU A 80 8.73 18.29 5.54
C LEU A 80 8.60 17.52 6.85
N MET A 81 9.21 18.00 7.94
CA MET A 81 9.01 17.43 9.28
C MET A 81 7.54 17.45 9.72
N GLU A 82 6.80 18.53 9.47
CA GLU A 82 5.37 18.63 9.77
C GLU A 82 4.53 17.67 8.91
N THR A 83 4.88 17.51 7.63
CA THR A 83 4.18 16.61 6.70
C THR A 83 4.44 15.14 7.01
N ALA A 84 5.66 14.81 7.44
CA ALA A 84 6.02 13.46 7.86
C ALA A 84 5.33 13.00 9.16
N GLN A 85 4.77 13.94 9.95
CA GLN A 85 3.95 13.59 11.12
C GLN A 85 2.50 13.24 10.78
N GLN A 86 2.10 13.31 9.50
CA GLN A 86 0.77 12.91 9.08
C GLN A 86 0.58 11.38 9.22
N PRO A 87 -0.61 10.90 9.61
CA PRO A 87 -0.84 9.49 9.96
C PRO A 87 -0.63 8.48 8.82
N ASP A 88 -0.55 8.94 7.57
CA ASP A 88 -0.38 8.10 6.37
C ASP A 88 1.06 8.19 5.79
N VAL A 89 2.00 8.88 6.45
CA VAL A 89 3.39 9.08 6.00
C VAL A 89 4.35 8.57 7.07
N ASP A 90 5.26 7.65 6.70
CA ASP A 90 6.26 7.11 7.62
C ASP A 90 7.56 7.94 7.62
N TYR A 91 8.00 8.36 6.43
CA TYR A 91 9.24 9.10 6.24
C TYR A 91 9.17 9.95 4.98
N MET A 92 9.85 11.11 5.00
CA MET A 92 9.92 12.00 3.84
C MET A 92 11.33 12.56 3.71
N ILE A 93 11.81 12.70 2.47
CA ILE A 93 13.16 13.16 2.17
C ILE A 93 13.19 13.89 0.83
N VAL A 94 14.03 14.91 0.74
CA VAL A 94 14.32 15.64 -0.49
C VAL A 94 15.82 15.62 -0.72
N THR A 95 16.24 15.16 -1.89
CA THR A 95 17.65 15.09 -2.28
C THR A 95 17.91 15.91 -3.54
N ASP A 96 19.17 16.29 -3.75
CA ASP A 96 19.63 16.75 -5.04
C ASP A 96 19.78 15.58 -6.05
N SER A 97 20.16 15.90 -7.29
CA SER A 97 20.41 14.90 -8.35
C SER A 97 21.63 14.00 -8.13
N ALA A 98 22.47 14.31 -7.12
CA ALA A 98 23.60 13.49 -6.70
C ALA A 98 23.27 12.62 -5.47
N GLY A 99 22.08 12.80 -4.87
CA GLY A 99 21.63 12.07 -3.69
C GLY A 99 22.00 12.74 -2.37
N ASN A 100 22.52 13.97 -2.37
CA ASN A 100 22.75 14.69 -1.12
C ASN A 100 21.41 15.15 -0.56
N VAL A 101 21.17 14.86 0.71
CA VAL A 101 19.93 15.22 1.40
C VAL A 101 19.87 16.72 1.65
N LEU A 102 18.87 17.39 1.07
CA LEU A 102 18.59 18.81 1.22
C LEU A 102 17.61 19.08 2.38
N ALA A 103 16.67 18.17 2.60
CA ALA A 103 15.74 18.19 3.72
C ALA A 103 15.25 16.78 4.05
N ASP A 104 14.98 16.52 5.33
CA ASP A 104 14.62 15.20 5.82
C ASP A 104 13.71 15.26 7.04
N SER A 105 12.80 14.30 7.20
CA SER A 105 11.95 14.19 8.38
C SER A 105 12.74 14.00 9.67
N ASP A 106 13.93 13.41 9.59
CA ASP A 106 14.94 13.38 10.64
C ASP A 106 16.05 14.41 10.31
N PRO A 107 16.11 15.56 11.02
CA PRO A 107 17.11 16.60 10.74
C PRO A 107 18.57 16.12 10.93
N SER A 108 18.81 14.99 11.59
CA SER A 108 20.16 14.42 11.71
C SER A 108 20.68 13.82 10.39
N MET A 109 19.81 13.58 9.42
CA MET A 109 20.16 13.01 8.12
C MET A 109 20.59 14.07 7.08
N LEU A 110 20.52 15.36 7.43
CA LEU A 110 20.88 16.45 6.53
C LEU A 110 22.31 16.32 5.99
N GLY A 111 22.47 16.47 4.67
CA GLY A 111 23.76 16.38 3.99
C GLY A 111 24.32 14.96 3.84
N LEU A 112 23.66 13.94 4.38
CA LEU A 112 24.04 12.55 4.13
C LEU A 112 23.62 12.13 2.71
N PRO A 113 24.29 11.13 2.11
CA PRO A 113 23.86 10.57 0.83
C PRO A 113 22.69 9.61 1.02
N TYR A 114 21.68 9.70 0.15
CA TYR A 114 20.53 8.79 0.10
C TYR A 114 20.23 8.34 -1.34
N GLY A 115 19.69 7.13 -1.49
CA GLY A 115 19.24 6.63 -2.80
C GLY A 115 20.36 6.33 -3.80
N LEU A 116 21.57 6.02 -3.33
CA LEU A 116 22.73 5.73 -4.17
C LEU A 116 22.57 4.46 -5.03
N ASP A 117 21.58 3.64 -4.72
CA ASP A 117 21.17 2.47 -5.50
C ASP A 117 20.31 2.82 -6.73
N LEU A 118 19.91 4.10 -6.86
CA LEU A 118 19.05 4.61 -7.93
C LEU A 118 19.86 5.43 -8.96
N ASP A 119 19.39 5.46 -10.20
CA ASP A 119 19.88 6.40 -11.22
C ASP A 119 19.21 7.77 -11.04
N LEU A 120 19.67 8.51 -10.03
CA LEU A 120 19.07 9.79 -9.62
C LEU A 120 19.11 10.86 -10.72
N LYS A 121 20.15 10.85 -11.57
CA LYS A 121 20.25 11.78 -12.70
C LYS A 121 19.15 11.54 -13.72
N LYS A 122 18.89 10.27 -14.04
CA LYS A 122 17.79 9.90 -14.94
C LYS A 122 16.43 10.21 -14.33
N ILE A 123 16.24 9.96 -13.04
CA ILE A 123 14.98 10.26 -12.33
C ILE A 123 14.72 11.77 -12.33
N ALA A 124 15.71 12.58 -11.96
CA ALA A 124 15.61 14.04 -11.93
C ALA A 124 15.29 14.63 -13.32
N SER A 125 15.79 14.01 -14.40
CA SER A 125 15.55 14.49 -15.77
C SER A 125 14.12 14.26 -16.30
N ARG A 126 13.36 13.32 -15.72
CA ARG A 126 12.07 12.88 -16.29
C ARG A 126 10.86 13.58 -15.69
N GLN A 127 10.97 14.21 -14.51
CA GLN A 127 9.84 14.80 -13.76
C GLN A 127 8.61 13.88 -13.63
N GLU A 128 8.82 12.57 -13.76
CA GLU A 128 7.78 11.55 -13.73
C GLU A 128 7.75 10.91 -12.35
N ILE A 129 6.54 10.70 -11.82
CA ILE A 129 6.34 10.03 -10.53
C ILE A 129 6.56 8.54 -10.70
N HIS A 130 7.47 8.01 -9.90
CA HIS A 130 7.80 6.59 -9.84
C HIS A 130 7.57 6.07 -8.43
N TRP A 131 7.25 4.79 -8.33
CA TRP A 131 7.13 4.10 -7.07
C TRP A 131 8.00 2.85 -7.09
N ARG A 132 8.48 2.45 -5.91
CA ARG A 132 9.15 1.18 -5.70
C ARG A 132 8.69 0.60 -4.37
N GLN A 133 8.68 -0.72 -4.28
CA GLN A 133 8.53 -1.39 -2.99
C GLN A 133 9.92 -1.60 -2.39
N THR A 134 10.14 -1.08 -1.19
CA THR A 134 11.36 -1.31 -0.41
C THR A 134 11.08 -2.31 0.71
N ALA A 135 12.12 -3.02 1.16
CA ALA A 135 12.02 -3.75 2.42
C ALA A 135 11.95 -2.72 3.56
N ASN A 136 11.09 -2.99 4.56
CA ASN A 136 11.04 -2.24 5.80
C ASN A 136 12.06 -2.83 6.78
#